data_AF-A0A485LUS7-F1
#
_entry.id   AF-A0A485LUS7-F1
#
_cell.length_a   1.000
_cell.length_b   1.000
_cell.length_c   1.000
_cell.angle_alpha   90.00
_cell.angle_beta   90.00
_cell.angle_gamma   90.00
#
_symmetry.space_group_name_H-M   'P 1'
#
loop_
_entity.id
_entity.type
_entity.pdbx_description
1 polymer ?
#
loop_
_entity_poly.entity_id
_entity_poly.type
_entity_poly.pdbx_seq_one_letter_code
_entity_poly.pdbx_strand_id
1 'polypeptide(L)'
;MAIRINVQNTGASTINVNSLGAKSVKKPNGSDVSVGNLKAGSIYTVRYNGTNFILQGSDSAGNATPGDVLSGKTFSNDEDIDLPGTMPGRTGHVAAQSISRSGISLRFRPQPGYYDGSTGNSVERGDANFSARNIRQGVTLFGLTGTLVPAPDDYRGAPGALLLTQGDINRGYFGRYTGIYTGDQLASAAGITIGKGLFYATSDIEWFKFAFEGKVIFLAQKPIRYAISWNDLNNAGCVYGTKEVTKDGITYRCRLLRIRNGEPETGPGREQYLLQRVHESYYPHWEMLTNEDLYLAQPVDTNGKFSLAQETQNGVSANCYAFDYAAGGSTVAKNDRYSGFSWRPVLEVV
;
A
#
# COMPACT_ATOMS: atom_id res chain seq x y z
N MET A 1 33.62 12.55 -68.31
CA MET A 1 33.63 13.94 -68.80
C MET A 1 33.13 14.85 -67.70
N ALA A 2 33.51 16.13 -67.73
CA ALA A 2 32.89 17.15 -66.90
C ALA A 2 31.90 17.95 -67.75
N ILE A 3 30.72 18.21 -67.21
CA ILE A 3 29.67 19.00 -67.87
C ILE A 3 29.31 20.19 -66.98
N ARG A 4 29.12 21.37 -67.58
CA ARG A 4 28.53 22.52 -66.92
C ARG A 4 27.05 22.60 -67.28
N ILE A 5 26.19 22.72 -66.29
CA ILE A 5 24.74 22.78 -66.48
C ILE A 5 24.32 24.24 -66.69
N ASN A 6 23.64 24.55 -67.78
CA ASN A 6 23.17 25.91 -68.08
C ASN A 6 21.85 26.24 -67.39
N VAL A 7 20.93 25.27 -67.32
CA VAL A 7 19.61 25.39 -66.67
C VAL A 7 19.38 24.18 -65.79
N GLN A 8 18.84 24.40 -64.60
CA GLN A 8 18.55 23.32 -63.65
C GLN A 8 17.61 22.29 -64.27
N ASN A 9 17.87 21.01 -64.05
CA ASN A 9 16.99 19.96 -64.57
C ASN A 9 15.63 19.96 -63.86
N THR A 10 14.56 19.79 -64.63
CA THR A 10 13.17 19.67 -64.13
C THR A 10 12.70 18.22 -63.96
N GLY A 11 13.56 17.25 -64.25
CA GLY A 11 13.29 15.82 -64.19
C GLY A 11 14.47 15.00 -64.72
N ALA A 12 14.21 13.76 -65.16
CA ALA A 12 15.21 12.90 -65.78
C ALA A 12 15.90 13.62 -66.95
N SER A 13 17.22 13.47 -67.06
CA SER A 13 18.04 14.19 -68.04
C SER A 13 18.81 13.21 -68.92
N THR A 14 19.10 13.63 -70.17
CA THR A 14 19.92 12.86 -71.11
C THR A 14 21.10 13.69 -71.60
N ILE A 15 22.16 13.03 -72.04
CA ILE A 15 23.31 13.63 -72.71
C ILE A 15 23.43 12.99 -74.09
N ASN A 16 23.50 13.80 -75.14
CA ASN A 16 23.72 13.38 -76.52
C ASN A 16 25.02 14.02 -77.04
N VAL A 17 26.07 13.22 -77.12
CA VAL A 17 27.40 13.66 -77.56
C VAL A 17 28.04 12.58 -78.43
N ASN A 18 28.97 12.99 -79.30
CA ASN A 18 29.81 12.09 -80.12
C ASN A 18 29.01 11.00 -80.86
N SER A 19 27.83 11.34 -81.39
CA SER A 19 26.96 10.41 -82.13
C SER A 19 26.47 9.18 -81.35
N LEU A 20 26.54 9.18 -80.01
CA LEU A 20 26.04 8.08 -79.18
C LEU A 20 24.51 7.99 -79.11
N GLY A 21 23.81 9.03 -79.58
CA GLY A 21 22.39 9.25 -79.32
C GLY A 21 22.15 9.75 -77.88
N ALA A 22 20.90 10.12 -77.58
CA ALA A 22 20.55 10.57 -76.23
C ALA A 22 20.66 9.40 -75.24
N LYS A 23 21.55 9.52 -74.25
CA LYS A 23 21.75 8.54 -73.16
C LYS A 23 21.34 9.15 -71.83
N SER A 24 20.63 8.40 -70.99
CA SER A 24 20.17 8.90 -69.69
C SER A 24 21.33 9.20 -68.74
N VAL A 25 21.14 10.21 -67.89
CA VAL A 25 21.99 10.51 -66.74
C VAL A 25 21.38 9.84 -65.52
N LYS A 26 22.11 8.89 -64.94
CA LYS A 26 21.69 8.11 -63.77
C LYS A 26 22.56 8.45 -62.56
N LYS A 27 22.00 8.37 -61.36
CA LYS A 27 22.78 8.28 -60.12
C LYS A 27 23.54 6.93 -60.08
N PRO A 28 24.64 6.77 -59.32
CA PRO A 28 25.36 5.51 -59.22
C PRO A 28 24.52 4.35 -58.70
N ASN A 29 23.46 4.61 -57.92
CA ASN A 29 22.45 3.61 -57.54
C ASN A 29 21.51 3.16 -58.68
N GLY A 30 21.63 3.72 -59.89
CA GLY A 30 20.87 3.34 -61.09
C GLY A 30 19.56 4.10 -61.31
N SER A 31 19.11 4.92 -60.34
CA SER A 31 17.94 5.79 -60.49
C SER A 31 18.20 6.98 -61.43
N ASP A 32 17.15 7.54 -62.03
CA ASP A 32 17.25 8.79 -62.78
C ASP A 32 17.60 9.97 -61.87
N VAL A 33 18.34 10.94 -62.40
CA VAL A 33 18.44 12.25 -61.75
C VAL A 33 17.04 12.87 -61.62
N SER A 34 16.71 13.29 -60.41
CA SER A 34 15.44 13.95 -60.07
C SER A 34 15.57 15.46 -60.22
N VAL A 35 14.44 16.18 -60.24
CA VAL A 35 14.41 17.65 -60.31
C VAL A 35 15.40 18.26 -59.32
N GLY A 36 16.21 19.22 -59.80
CA GLY A 36 17.19 19.91 -58.95
C GLY A 36 18.49 19.18 -58.65
N ASN A 37 18.64 17.90 -59.02
CA ASN A 37 19.91 17.18 -58.82
C ASN A 37 21.06 17.74 -59.68
N LEU A 38 20.75 18.37 -60.83
CA LEU A 38 21.68 19.06 -61.71
C LEU A 38 21.45 20.59 -61.61
N LYS A 39 22.13 21.26 -60.69
CA LYS A 39 21.96 22.70 -60.38
C LYS A 39 22.55 23.58 -61.51
N ALA A 40 21.85 24.66 -61.87
CA ALA A 40 22.31 25.61 -62.89
C ALA A 40 23.66 26.24 -62.51
N GLY A 41 24.55 26.39 -63.49
CA GLY A 41 25.90 26.93 -63.31
C GLY A 41 26.93 25.93 -62.77
N SER A 42 26.51 24.83 -62.14
CA SER A 42 27.38 23.82 -61.52
C SER A 42 28.06 22.91 -62.53
N ILE A 43 29.21 22.35 -62.12
CA ILE A 43 29.99 21.39 -62.90
C ILE A 43 29.87 20.01 -62.26
N TYR A 44 29.48 19.02 -63.06
CA TYR A 44 29.37 17.63 -62.63
C TYR A 44 30.31 16.74 -63.43
N THR A 45 30.85 15.72 -62.78
CA THR A 45 31.58 14.65 -63.48
C THR A 45 30.62 13.50 -63.75
N VAL A 46 30.55 13.05 -65.01
CA VAL A 46 29.80 11.86 -65.41
C VAL A 46 30.73 10.84 -66.08
N ARG A 47 30.46 9.55 -65.86
CA ARG A 47 31.17 8.44 -66.51
C ARG A 47 30.21 7.62 -67.35
N TYR A 48 30.50 7.46 -68.64
CA TYR A 48 29.73 6.56 -69.50
C TYR A 48 30.06 5.11 -69.15
N ASN A 49 29.04 4.29 -68.90
CA ASN A 49 29.23 2.88 -68.53
C ASN A 49 28.95 1.90 -69.69
N GLY A 50 28.80 2.40 -70.91
CA GLY A 50 28.39 1.61 -72.08
C GLY A 50 26.89 1.67 -72.40
N THR A 51 26.05 2.12 -71.46
CA THR A 51 24.60 2.30 -71.65
C THR A 51 24.13 3.71 -71.27
N ASN A 52 24.48 4.18 -70.07
CA ASN A 52 24.06 5.45 -69.47
C ASN A 52 25.27 6.27 -69.00
N PHE A 53 25.07 7.56 -68.76
CA PHE A 53 26.03 8.40 -68.05
C PHE A 53 25.77 8.36 -66.55
N ILE A 54 26.75 7.93 -65.76
CA ILE A 54 26.66 7.82 -64.30
C ILE A 54 27.22 9.07 -63.64
N LEU A 55 26.36 9.80 -62.92
CA LEU A 55 26.69 11.01 -62.17
C LEU A 55 27.61 10.67 -60.99
N GLN A 56 28.84 11.17 -60.98
CA GLN A 56 29.79 10.86 -59.92
C GLN A 56 29.51 11.71 -58.67
N GLY A 57 29.59 11.10 -57.48
CA GLY A 57 29.47 11.80 -56.20
C GLY A 57 28.06 12.28 -55.83
N SER A 58 27.01 11.64 -56.37
CA SER A 58 25.62 12.09 -56.20
C SER A 58 24.78 11.30 -55.18
N ASP A 59 25.37 10.32 -54.50
CA ASP A 59 24.63 9.40 -53.63
C ASP A 59 24.76 9.76 -52.14
N SER A 60 24.21 10.90 -51.74
CA SER A 60 23.85 11.08 -50.33
C SER A 60 22.62 10.22 -50.05
N ALA A 61 22.79 9.15 -49.26
CA ALA A 61 21.73 8.21 -48.92
C ALA A 61 21.35 8.34 -47.43
N GLY A 62 20.08 8.15 -47.10
CA GLY A 62 19.58 8.20 -45.71
C GLY A 62 18.09 8.56 -45.65
N ASN A 63 17.42 8.19 -44.56
CA ASN A 63 16.00 8.46 -44.33
C ASN A 63 15.75 9.47 -43.20
N ALA A 64 16.80 10.12 -42.69
CA ALA A 64 16.64 11.18 -41.71
C ALA A 64 15.84 12.34 -42.32
N THR A 65 14.92 12.87 -41.53
CA THR A 65 14.22 14.13 -41.80
C THR A 65 14.81 15.21 -40.89
N PRO A 66 14.52 16.51 -41.14
CA PRO A 66 14.94 17.56 -40.22
C PRO A 66 14.55 17.27 -38.76
N GLY A 67 13.40 16.65 -38.51
CA GLY A 67 12.93 16.30 -37.16
C GLY A 67 13.74 15.22 -36.45
N ASP A 68 14.57 14.47 -37.17
CA ASP A 68 15.43 13.39 -36.63
C ASP A 68 16.84 13.88 -36.26
N VAL A 69 17.21 15.09 -36.69
CA VAL A 69 18.56 15.65 -36.53
C VAL A 69 18.53 16.86 -35.60
N LEU A 70 19.51 16.96 -34.70
CA LEU A 70 19.58 18.05 -33.72
C LEU A 70 19.66 19.42 -34.37
N SER A 71 18.95 20.38 -33.79
CA SER A 71 19.05 21.79 -34.18
C SER A 71 20.51 22.28 -34.10
N GLY A 72 20.95 22.99 -35.14
CA GLY A 72 22.34 23.43 -35.29
C GLY A 72 23.28 22.37 -35.88
N LYS A 73 22.79 21.17 -36.20
CA LYS A 73 23.48 20.17 -37.02
C LYS A 73 22.87 20.14 -38.42
N THR A 74 23.65 19.72 -39.41
CA THR A 74 23.18 19.48 -40.78
C THR A 74 23.29 18.00 -41.13
N PHE A 75 22.50 17.56 -42.11
CA PHE A 75 22.58 16.24 -42.72
C PHE A 75 22.34 16.36 -44.23
N SER A 76 22.71 15.33 -44.99
CA SER A 76 22.47 15.26 -46.43
C SER A 76 21.70 13.98 -46.75
N ASN A 77 20.75 14.04 -47.68
CA ASN A 77 19.99 12.89 -48.15
C ASN A 77 19.79 12.98 -49.68
N ASP A 78 18.93 12.13 -50.24
CA ASP A 78 18.66 12.07 -51.67
C ASP A 78 17.93 13.31 -52.23
N GLU A 79 17.37 14.15 -51.35
CA GLU A 79 16.64 15.38 -51.69
C GLU A 79 17.58 16.59 -51.81
N ASP A 80 18.39 16.86 -50.78
CA ASP A 80 19.39 17.94 -50.80
C ASP A 80 20.55 17.68 -49.84
N ILE A 81 21.58 18.51 -49.98
CA ILE A 81 22.76 18.56 -49.12
C ILE A 81 22.60 19.64 -48.05
N ASP A 82 23.24 19.45 -46.89
CA ASP A 82 23.28 20.43 -45.79
C ASP A 82 21.89 20.86 -45.25
N LEU A 83 20.94 19.93 -45.25
CA LEU A 83 19.62 20.13 -44.63
C LEU A 83 19.77 20.37 -43.12
N PRO A 84 19.19 21.44 -42.56
CA PRO A 84 19.30 21.74 -41.14
C PRO A 84 18.40 20.82 -40.30
N GLY A 85 18.94 20.29 -39.21
CA GLY A 85 18.16 19.61 -38.18
C GLY A 85 17.24 20.56 -37.42
N THR A 86 16.11 20.04 -36.96
CA THR A 86 15.09 20.76 -36.19
C THR A 86 14.78 20.12 -34.84
N MET A 87 15.36 18.96 -34.51
CA MET A 87 15.14 18.31 -33.23
C MET A 87 15.69 19.19 -32.08
N PRO A 88 14.85 19.60 -31.12
CA PRO A 88 15.33 20.38 -29.99
C PRO A 88 16.24 19.55 -29.08
N GLY A 89 17.39 20.09 -28.71
CA GLY A 89 18.16 19.60 -27.56
C GLY A 89 17.53 20.10 -26.26
N ARG A 90 17.33 19.19 -25.29
CA ARG A 90 16.81 19.51 -23.96
C ARG A 90 17.98 19.53 -22.99
N THR A 91 18.25 20.69 -22.40
CA THR A 91 19.28 20.87 -21.37
C THR A 91 18.63 21.25 -20.06
N GLY A 92 19.29 20.93 -18.94
CA GLY A 92 18.76 21.24 -17.61
C GLY A 92 17.57 20.36 -17.22
N HIS A 93 16.91 20.76 -16.14
CA HIS A 93 15.67 20.15 -15.68
C HIS A 93 14.47 20.81 -16.40
N VAL A 94 13.64 19.99 -17.05
CA VAL A 94 12.45 20.47 -17.76
C VAL A 94 11.18 19.98 -17.07
N ALA A 95 10.17 20.84 -16.98
CA ALA A 95 8.91 20.47 -16.35
C ALA A 95 8.15 19.43 -17.18
N ALA A 96 7.64 18.36 -16.56
CA ALA A 96 6.84 17.36 -17.26
C ALA A 96 5.58 17.96 -17.91
N GLN A 97 5.26 17.51 -19.13
CA GLN A 97 4.04 17.99 -19.82
C GLN A 97 2.76 17.41 -19.21
N SER A 98 2.85 16.23 -18.61
CA SER A 98 1.74 15.58 -17.91
C SER A 98 2.29 14.54 -16.94
N ILE A 99 1.49 14.23 -15.94
CA ILE A 99 1.82 13.26 -14.90
C ILE A 99 0.70 12.24 -14.85
N SER A 100 1.06 10.97 -14.76
CA SER A 100 0.09 9.89 -14.54
C SER A 100 0.64 8.89 -13.52
N ARG A 101 -0.27 8.11 -12.95
CA ARG A 101 0.04 7.03 -12.00
C ARG A 101 -0.53 5.72 -12.51
N SER A 102 0.23 4.65 -12.35
CA SER A 102 -0.23 3.28 -12.58
C SER A 102 0.21 2.42 -11.40
N GLY A 103 -0.73 2.12 -10.49
CA GLY A 103 -0.41 1.46 -9.23
C GLY A 103 0.56 2.28 -8.39
N ILE A 104 1.77 1.75 -8.20
CA ILE A 104 2.88 2.38 -7.46
C ILE A 104 3.86 3.16 -8.35
N SER A 105 3.69 3.13 -9.67
CA SER A 105 4.57 3.84 -10.61
C SER A 105 4.05 5.26 -10.91
N LEU A 106 4.94 6.25 -10.83
CA LEU A 106 4.73 7.60 -11.37
C LEU A 106 5.33 7.70 -12.77
N ARG A 107 4.63 8.38 -13.68
CA ARG A 107 5.08 8.60 -15.06
C ARG A 107 5.06 10.09 -15.37
N PHE A 108 6.16 10.58 -15.96
CA PHE A 108 6.37 11.97 -16.33
C PHE A 108 6.50 12.01 -17.85
N ARG A 109 5.62 12.74 -18.53
CA ARG A 109 5.70 12.84 -20.00
C ARG A 109 6.73 13.90 -20.40
N PRO A 110 7.81 13.53 -21.12
CA PRO A 110 8.82 14.47 -21.59
C PRO A 110 8.28 15.39 -22.69
N GLN A 111 8.91 16.54 -22.91
CA GLN A 111 8.87 17.31 -24.17
C GLN A 111 9.46 16.48 -25.32
N PRO A 112 8.99 16.60 -26.57
CA PRO A 112 9.70 16.07 -27.72
C PRO A 112 11.11 16.67 -27.82
N GLY A 113 12.07 15.88 -28.28
CA GLY A 113 13.46 16.29 -28.43
C GLY A 113 14.44 15.28 -27.84
N TYR A 114 15.72 15.63 -27.92
CA TYR A 114 16.81 14.82 -27.40
C TYR A 114 17.16 15.21 -25.97
N TYR A 115 17.33 14.19 -25.14
CA TYR A 115 17.78 14.27 -23.76
C TYR A 115 19.13 13.58 -23.70
N ASP A 116 20.17 14.28 -23.25
CA ASP A 116 21.54 13.77 -23.28
C ASP A 116 21.81 12.72 -22.19
N GLY A 117 20.90 12.56 -21.24
CA GLY A 117 21.03 11.61 -20.13
C GLY A 117 22.09 12.02 -19.10
N SER A 118 22.59 13.26 -19.16
CA SER A 118 23.50 13.79 -18.16
C SER A 118 22.79 13.95 -16.80
N THR A 119 23.55 13.98 -15.71
CA THR A 119 22.99 14.21 -14.36
C THR A 119 22.34 15.60 -14.23
N GLY A 120 22.71 16.55 -15.09
CA GLY A 120 22.10 17.87 -15.18
C GLY A 120 20.83 17.91 -16.05
N ASN A 121 20.39 16.78 -16.63
CA ASN A 121 19.21 16.71 -17.48
C ASN A 121 18.16 15.78 -16.90
N SER A 122 16.94 16.30 -16.70
CA SER A 122 15.82 15.49 -16.22
C SER A 122 14.48 16.07 -16.66
N VAL A 123 13.44 15.24 -16.57
CA VAL A 123 12.05 15.68 -16.63
C VAL A 123 11.48 15.63 -15.21
N GLU A 124 11.02 16.77 -14.71
CA GLU A 124 10.64 16.90 -13.30
C GLU A 124 9.27 17.54 -13.09
N ARG A 125 8.77 17.41 -11.86
CA ARG A 125 7.64 18.16 -11.33
C ARG A 125 7.87 18.39 -9.85
N GLY A 126 7.80 19.65 -9.42
CA GLY A 126 7.66 19.97 -8.01
C GLY A 126 6.24 19.73 -7.51
N ASP A 127 6.12 19.10 -6.34
CA ASP A 127 4.89 19.02 -5.55
C ASP A 127 5.21 19.48 -4.12
N ALA A 128 4.60 20.58 -3.68
CA ALA A 128 4.83 21.11 -2.33
C ALA A 128 4.42 20.11 -1.24
N ASN A 129 3.53 19.16 -1.56
CA ASN A 129 3.14 18.12 -0.64
C ASN A 129 4.15 16.97 -0.57
N PHE A 130 5.09 16.85 -1.50
CA PHE A 130 6.21 15.91 -1.43
C PHE A 130 7.26 16.42 -0.44
N SER A 131 6.89 16.40 0.84
CA SER A 131 7.69 16.85 1.96
C SER A 131 7.69 15.79 3.06
N ALA A 132 8.80 15.69 3.80
CA ALA A 132 8.95 14.69 4.86
C ALA A 132 7.83 14.77 5.90
N ARG A 133 7.36 15.99 6.23
CA ARG A 133 6.28 16.22 7.20
C ARG A 133 4.90 15.73 6.77
N ASN A 134 4.72 15.40 5.48
CA ASN A 134 3.46 14.86 4.96
C ASN A 134 3.50 13.34 4.79
N ILE A 135 4.67 12.72 5.00
CA ILE A 135 4.88 11.29 4.87
C ILE A 135 4.96 10.71 6.27
N ARG A 136 4.23 9.60 6.51
CA ARG A 136 4.22 8.90 7.80
C ARG A 136 5.64 8.58 8.26
N GLN A 137 5.92 8.79 9.55
CA GLN A 137 7.24 8.54 10.13
C GLN A 137 7.76 7.15 9.78
N GLY A 138 9.00 7.09 9.28
CA GLY A 138 9.66 5.84 8.89
C GLY A 138 9.29 5.30 7.51
N VAL A 139 8.26 5.84 6.84
CA VAL A 139 7.95 5.51 5.44
C VAL A 139 8.86 6.32 4.53
N THR A 140 9.50 5.66 3.57
CA THR A 140 10.35 6.33 2.56
C THR A 140 9.64 6.33 1.20
N LEU A 141 9.43 7.52 0.63
CA LEU A 141 8.92 7.69 -0.73
C LEU A 141 10.00 8.36 -1.59
N PHE A 142 10.48 7.65 -2.61
CA PHE A 142 11.47 8.15 -3.59
C PHE A 142 12.72 8.78 -2.93
N GLY A 143 13.21 8.20 -1.84
CA GLY A 143 14.39 8.68 -1.10
C GLY A 143 14.09 9.75 -0.03
N LEU A 144 12.85 10.21 0.10
CA LEU A 144 12.42 11.11 1.16
C LEU A 144 11.74 10.32 2.30
N THR A 145 12.40 10.25 3.46
CA THR A 145 11.86 9.60 4.66
C THR A 145 10.91 10.52 5.40
N GLY A 146 9.74 10.00 5.77
CA GLY A 146 8.70 10.73 6.46
C GLY A 146 8.99 11.05 7.93
N THR A 147 8.41 12.16 8.38
CA THR A 147 8.50 12.67 9.75
C THR A 147 7.13 12.95 10.38
N LEU A 148 6.03 12.70 9.66
CA LEU A 148 4.69 12.86 10.21
C LEU A 148 4.44 11.80 11.28
N VAL A 149 4.37 12.24 12.54
CA VAL A 149 3.84 11.44 13.63
C VAL A 149 2.32 11.69 13.65
N PRO A 150 1.48 10.73 13.26
CA PRO A 150 0.03 10.90 13.36
C PRO A 150 -0.38 11.05 14.83
N ALA A 151 -1.45 11.82 15.08
CA ALA A 151 -2.06 11.86 16.40
C ALA A 151 -2.43 10.44 16.83
N PRO A 152 -2.22 10.06 18.11
CA PRO A 152 -2.53 8.73 18.57
C PRO A 152 -4.04 8.47 18.52
N ASP A 153 -4.44 7.27 18.09
CA ASP A 153 -5.83 6.80 18.16
C ASP A 153 -6.23 6.54 19.63
N ASP A 154 -5.26 6.19 20.47
CA ASP A 154 -5.39 6.19 21.92
C ASP A 154 -5.02 7.55 22.51
N TYR A 155 -6.03 8.39 22.72
CA TYR A 155 -5.88 9.72 23.32
C TYR A 155 -5.70 9.70 24.84
N ARG A 156 -5.82 8.52 25.49
CA ARG A 156 -5.79 8.37 26.96
C ARG A 156 -4.42 7.93 27.47
N GLY A 157 -3.49 7.63 26.57
CA GLY A 157 -2.14 7.19 26.94
C GLY A 157 -2.12 5.84 27.65
N ALA A 158 -3.12 5.00 27.39
CA ALA A 158 -3.13 3.65 27.96
C ALA A 158 -1.94 2.85 27.39
N PRO A 159 -1.41 1.88 28.15
CA PRO A 159 -0.18 1.21 27.78
C PRO A 159 -0.30 0.43 26.45
N GLY A 160 0.84 0.11 25.84
CA GLY A 160 0.90 -0.55 24.52
C GLY A 160 0.86 0.42 23.35
N ALA A 161 0.56 -0.08 22.15
CA ALA A 161 0.55 0.72 20.93
C ALA A 161 -0.50 1.85 21.00
N LEU A 162 -0.14 3.03 20.51
CA LEU A 162 -1.00 4.22 20.50
C LEU A 162 -1.74 4.44 19.18
N LEU A 163 -1.36 3.71 18.13
CA LEU A 163 -1.97 3.78 16.80
C LEU A 163 -2.63 2.46 16.47
N LEU A 164 -3.78 2.51 15.80
CA LEU A 164 -4.45 1.35 15.25
C LEU A 164 -3.60 0.76 14.12
N THR A 165 -3.44 -0.56 14.14
CA THR A 165 -2.81 -1.32 13.07
C THR A 165 -3.85 -1.89 12.12
N GLN A 166 -5.09 -2.07 12.59
CA GLN A 166 -6.22 -2.57 11.82
C GLN A 166 -7.54 -1.90 12.26
N GLY A 167 -8.49 -1.79 11.33
CA GLY A 167 -9.82 -1.23 11.62
C GLY A 167 -9.82 0.26 11.94
N ASP A 168 -10.79 0.70 12.75
CA ASP A 168 -10.98 2.09 13.17
C ASP A 168 -11.35 2.19 14.67
N ILE A 169 -11.57 3.41 15.19
CA ILE A 169 -11.87 3.62 16.61
C ILE A 169 -13.20 2.99 17.07
N ASN A 170 -14.11 2.67 16.15
CA ASN A 170 -15.37 2.01 16.48
C ASN A 170 -15.21 0.50 16.52
N ARG A 171 -14.32 -0.07 15.70
CA ARG A 171 -13.94 -1.49 15.66
C ARG A 171 -12.52 -1.64 15.13
N GLY A 172 -11.53 -1.66 16.02
CA GLY A 172 -10.13 -1.65 15.63
C GLY A 172 -9.22 -2.41 16.56
N TYR A 173 -7.98 -2.59 16.12
CA TYR A 173 -6.94 -3.31 16.84
C TYR A 173 -5.66 -2.51 16.91
N PHE A 174 -5.16 -2.32 18.13
CA PHE A 174 -3.86 -1.69 18.38
C PHE A 174 -2.74 -2.72 18.33
N GLY A 175 -2.99 -3.95 18.80
CA GLY A 175 -1.98 -5.00 18.91
C GLY A 175 -2.05 -5.73 20.24
N ARG A 176 -1.06 -6.61 20.47
CA ARG A 176 -0.85 -7.27 21.75
C ARG A 176 -0.13 -6.36 22.75
N TYR A 177 -0.41 -6.58 24.03
CA TYR A 177 0.32 -5.95 25.13
C TYR A 177 0.42 -6.90 26.33
N THR A 178 1.59 -6.96 26.98
CA THR A 178 1.81 -7.77 28.19
C THR A 178 2.06 -6.83 29.35
N GLY A 179 1.28 -6.94 30.43
CA GLY A 179 1.40 -6.08 31.61
C GLY A 179 0.08 -5.72 32.29
N ILE A 180 0.01 -4.49 32.82
CA ILE A 180 -1.07 -3.94 33.68
C ILE A 180 -1.14 -4.64 35.04
N TYR A 181 -1.44 -5.94 35.06
CA TYR A 181 -1.50 -6.75 36.27
C TYR A 181 -1.10 -8.20 35.95
N THR A 182 -0.64 -8.93 36.95
CA THR A 182 -0.81 -10.40 36.95
C THR A 182 -2.27 -10.77 37.25
N GLY A 183 -2.66 -12.01 36.97
CA GLY A 183 -3.98 -12.55 37.29
C GLY A 183 -4.34 -12.42 38.77
N ASP A 184 -3.41 -12.73 39.68
CA ASP A 184 -3.63 -12.60 41.12
C ASP A 184 -3.70 -11.13 41.57
N GLN A 185 -2.89 -10.25 40.97
CA GLN A 185 -2.96 -8.81 41.26
C GLN A 185 -4.30 -8.21 40.81
N LEU A 186 -4.80 -8.57 39.61
CA LEU A 186 -6.09 -8.09 39.12
C LEU A 186 -7.24 -8.64 39.96
N ALA A 187 -7.22 -9.93 40.32
CA ALA A 187 -8.21 -10.52 41.21
C ALA A 187 -8.25 -9.80 42.58
N SER A 188 -7.07 -9.52 43.16
CA SER A 188 -6.94 -8.76 44.40
C SER A 188 -7.48 -7.32 44.27
N ALA A 189 -7.09 -6.60 43.22
CA ALA A 189 -7.59 -5.25 42.95
C ALA A 189 -9.12 -5.22 42.73
N ALA A 190 -9.65 -6.27 42.10
CA ALA A 190 -11.08 -6.49 41.92
C ALA A 190 -11.81 -6.89 43.22
N GLY A 191 -11.11 -7.32 44.27
CA GLY A 191 -11.72 -7.83 45.51
C GLY A 191 -12.24 -9.27 45.38
N ILE A 192 -11.72 -10.05 44.43
CA ILE A 192 -12.14 -11.42 44.13
C ILE A 192 -11.18 -12.41 44.80
N THR A 193 -11.70 -13.18 45.75
CA THR A 193 -10.96 -14.28 46.41
C THR A 193 -11.46 -15.67 46.00
N ILE A 194 -12.67 -15.75 45.44
CA ILE A 194 -13.33 -17.01 45.03
C ILE A 194 -12.69 -17.58 43.76
N GLY A 195 -12.70 -18.90 43.63
CA GLY A 195 -12.12 -19.62 42.50
C GLY A 195 -10.61 -19.82 42.65
N LYS A 196 -9.98 -20.31 41.58
CA LYS A 196 -8.54 -20.62 41.53
C LYS A 196 -7.89 -19.92 40.35
N GLY A 197 -6.66 -19.43 40.52
CA GLY A 197 -5.87 -18.88 39.41
C GLY A 197 -5.70 -19.92 38.30
N LEU A 198 -5.69 -19.46 37.04
CA LEU A 198 -5.56 -20.30 35.85
C LEU A 198 -4.33 -19.87 35.04
N PHE A 199 -4.50 -18.97 34.07
CA PHE A 199 -3.40 -18.37 33.35
C PHE A 199 -2.94 -17.07 34.02
N TYR A 200 -1.66 -16.77 33.87
CA TYR A 200 -1.05 -15.52 34.32
C TYR A 200 -1.16 -15.26 35.83
N ALA A 201 -1.31 -16.28 36.69
CA ALA A 201 -1.50 -16.07 38.14
C ALA A 201 -0.43 -15.12 38.73
N THR A 202 0.84 -15.43 38.46
CA THR A 202 2.01 -14.67 38.94
C THR A 202 2.82 -13.99 37.84
N SER A 203 2.48 -14.20 36.57
CA SER A 203 3.10 -13.50 35.43
C SER A 203 2.16 -12.42 34.90
N ASP A 204 2.69 -11.44 34.19
CA ASP A 204 1.87 -10.41 33.57
C ASP A 204 0.86 -11.01 32.59
N ILE A 205 -0.36 -10.47 32.58
CA ILE A 205 -1.41 -10.89 31.66
C ILE A 205 -1.04 -10.44 30.24
N GLU A 206 -1.27 -11.32 29.27
CA GLU A 206 -1.26 -11.00 27.85
C GLU A 206 -2.63 -10.50 27.42
N TRP A 207 -2.66 -9.33 26.78
CA TRP A 207 -3.85 -8.62 26.39
C TRP A 207 -3.91 -8.40 24.88
N PHE A 208 -5.10 -8.47 24.32
CA PHE A 208 -5.42 -7.80 23.07
C PHE A 208 -5.92 -6.39 23.38
N LYS A 209 -5.25 -5.37 22.83
CA LYS A 209 -5.69 -3.97 22.92
C LYS A 209 -6.55 -3.65 21.70
N PHE A 210 -7.83 -3.39 21.92
CA PHE A 210 -8.80 -3.07 20.87
C PHE A 210 -9.35 -1.64 21.03
N ALA A 211 -9.85 -1.12 19.91
CA ALA A 211 -10.79 -0.03 19.91
C ALA A 211 -12.21 -0.57 19.67
N PHE A 212 -13.17 -0.11 20.48
CA PHE A 212 -14.58 -0.47 20.30
C PHE A 212 -15.48 0.67 20.75
N GLU A 213 -16.43 1.07 19.90
CA GLU A 213 -17.41 2.14 20.21
C GLU A 213 -16.75 3.45 20.72
N GLY A 214 -15.60 3.83 20.16
CA GLY A 214 -14.89 5.04 20.59
C GLY A 214 -14.00 4.86 21.83
N LYS A 215 -13.90 3.64 22.37
CA LYS A 215 -13.18 3.33 23.61
C LYS A 215 -11.99 2.42 23.36
N VAL A 216 -10.99 2.51 24.25
CA VAL A 216 -9.87 1.57 24.31
C VAL A 216 -10.18 0.50 25.34
N ILE A 217 -10.06 -0.76 24.94
CA ILE A 217 -10.29 -1.91 25.81
C ILE A 217 -9.14 -2.92 25.71
N PHE A 218 -8.85 -3.59 26.80
CA PHE A 218 -7.93 -4.72 26.86
C PHE A 218 -8.72 -5.99 27.17
N LEU A 219 -8.71 -6.96 26.26
CA LEU A 219 -9.29 -8.30 26.48
C LEU A 219 -8.15 -9.27 26.78
N ALA A 220 -8.22 -9.96 27.92
CA ALA A 220 -7.22 -10.96 28.27
C ALA A 220 -7.21 -12.09 27.23
N GLN A 221 -6.02 -12.49 26.77
CA GLN A 221 -5.87 -13.51 25.75
C GLN A 221 -6.41 -14.86 26.22
N LYS A 222 -6.15 -15.23 27.48
CA LYS A 222 -6.66 -16.42 28.16
C LYS A 222 -7.36 -16.07 29.48
N PRO A 223 -8.30 -16.90 29.98
CA PRO A 223 -8.94 -16.69 31.28
C PRO A 223 -7.95 -16.74 32.45
N ILE A 224 -8.08 -15.85 33.41
CA ILE A 224 -7.11 -15.73 34.51
C ILE A 224 -7.49 -16.55 35.74
N ARG A 225 -8.76 -16.97 35.84
CA ARG A 225 -9.32 -17.63 37.03
C ARG A 225 -10.50 -18.52 36.66
N TYR A 226 -10.69 -19.63 37.37
CA TYR A 226 -11.77 -20.60 37.14
C TYR A 226 -12.46 -21.03 38.44
N ALA A 227 -13.52 -21.84 38.33
CA ALA A 227 -14.39 -22.26 39.44
C ALA A 227 -15.00 -21.05 40.16
N ILE A 228 -15.51 -20.13 39.37
CA ILE A 228 -16.10 -18.86 39.78
C ILE A 228 -17.42 -18.65 39.04
N SER A 229 -18.43 -18.11 39.73
CA SER A 229 -19.75 -17.87 39.14
C SER A 229 -19.90 -16.44 38.62
N TRP A 230 -20.89 -16.23 37.75
CA TRP A 230 -21.25 -14.89 37.29
C TRP A 230 -21.68 -14.00 38.47
N ASN A 231 -22.41 -14.55 39.45
CA ASN A 231 -22.81 -13.81 40.65
C ASN A 231 -21.61 -13.39 41.50
N ASP A 232 -20.58 -14.23 41.63
CA ASP A 232 -19.36 -13.86 42.36
C ASP A 232 -18.67 -12.66 41.69
N LEU A 233 -18.57 -12.68 40.36
CA LEU A 233 -18.02 -11.56 39.59
C LEU A 233 -18.89 -10.32 39.67
N ASN A 234 -20.22 -10.47 39.63
CA ASN A 234 -21.15 -9.36 39.69
C ASN A 234 -21.11 -8.68 41.07
N ASN A 235 -21.01 -9.47 42.14
CA ASN A 235 -20.85 -8.97 43.51
C ASN A 235 -19.56 -8.18 43.69
N ALA A 236 -18.50 -8.53 42.96
CA ALA A 236 -17.26 -7.76 42.90
C ALA A 236 -17.33 -6.53 41.98
N GLY A 237 -18.44 -6.33 41.24
CA GLY A 237 -18.63 -5.28 40.26
C GLY A 237 -17.98 -5.53 38.90
N CYS A 238 -17.47 -6.75 38.67
CA CYS A 238 -16.68 -7.13 37.50
C CYS A 238 -17.50 -7.68 36.33
N VAL A 239 -18.83 -7.60 36.37
CA VAL A 239 -19.67 -7.97 35.23
C VAL A 239 -19.92 -6.78 34.33
N TYR A 240 -20.56 -5.72 34.88
CA TYR A 240 -20.98 -4.55 34.11
C TYR A 240 -19.96 -3.40 34.12
N GLY A 241 -18.81 -3.56 34.79
CA GLY A 241 -17.80 -2.51 34.87
C GLY A 241 -18.07 -1.46 35.94
N THR A 242 -18.83 -1.77 36.97
CA THR A 242 -18.99 -0.89 38.14
C THR A 242 -17.74 -0.91 39.03
N LYS A 243 -16.93 -1.97 38.91
CA LYS A 243 -15.60 -2.03 39.53
C LYS A 243 -14.58 -1.29 38.69
N GLU A 244 -13.98 -0.27 39.28
CA GLU A 244 -12.80 0.40 38.73
C GLU A 244 -11.52 -0.08 39.44
N VAL A 245 -10.48 -0.30 38.65
CA VAL A 245 -9.13 -0.61 39.11
C VAL A 245 -8.16 0.39 38.48
N THR A 246 -7.16 0.83 39.24
CA THR A 246 -6.18 1.82 38.76
C THR A 246 -4.78 1.27 38.84
N LYS A 247 -4.03 1.41 37.75
CA LYS A 247 -2.63 1.01 37.62
C LYS A 247 -1.87 2.10 36.89
N ASP A 248 -0.74 2.51 37.46
CA ASP A 248 0.20 3.47 36.86
C ASP A 248 -0.49 4.76 36.34
N GLY A 249 -1.48 5.24 37.11
CA GLY A 249 -2.24 6.45 36.79
C GLY A 249 -3.38 6.28 35.78
N ILE A 250 -3.58 5.09 35.22
CA ILE A 250 -4.70 4.78 34.32
C ILE A 250 -5.77 3.99 35.08
N THR A 251 -7.01 4.46 34.98
CA THR A 251 -8.19 3.80 35.56
C THR A 251 -8.90 2.97 34.50
N TYR A 252 -9.33 1.78 34.89
CA TYR A 252 -10.03 0.82 34.04
C TYR A 252 -11.31 0.36 34.71
N ARG A 253 -12.40 0.29 33.95
CA ARG A 253 -13.58 -0.52 34.32
C ARG A 253 -13.27 -1.98 34.06
N CYS A 254 -13.30 -2.76 35.11
CA CYS A 254 -13.14 -4.21 35.03
C CYS A 254 -14.49 -4.86 34.77
N ARG A 255 -14.65 -5.53 33.64
CA ARG A 255 -15.93 -6.11 33.21
C ARG A 255 -15.76 -7.43 32.47
N LEU A 256 -16.89 -8.06 32.13
CA LEU A 256 -16.91 -9.20 31.21
C LEU A 256 -17.00 -8.74 29.75
N LEU A 257 -16.60 -9.64 28.85
CA LEU A 257 -16.81 -9.46 27.41
C LEU A 257 -18.31 -9.44 27.11
N ARG A 258 -18.75 -8.50 26.26
CA ARG A 258 -20.12 -8.46 25.76
C ARG A 258 -20.20 -9.27 24.47
N ILE A 259 -21.11 -10.24 24.42
CA ILE A 259 -21.25 -11.15 23.27
C ILE A 259 -22.64 -11.10 22.62
N ARG A 260 -23.58 -10.33 23.19
CA ARG A 260 -24.93 -10.14 22.65
C ARG A 260 -25.16 -8.69 22.27
N ASN A 261 -26.08 -8.47 21.33
CA ASN A 261 -26.46 -7.13 20.87
C ASN A 261 -27.24 -6.30 21.91
N GLY A 262 -27.78 -6.92 22.96
CA GLY A 262 -28.54 -6.27 24.04
C GLY A 262 -28.45 -7.01 25.39
N GLU A 263 -29.08 -6.45 26.42
CA GLU A 263 -29.16 -7.03 27.78
C GLU A 263 -30.62 -7.01 28.28
N PRO A 264 -31.37 -8.13 28.23
CA PRO A 264 -31.04 -9.41 27.59
C PRO A 264 -31.44 -9.44 26.10
N GLU A 265 -30.60 -10.00 25.22
CA GLU A 265 -30.94 -10.29 23.82
C GLU A 265 -30.26 -11.57 23.33
N THR A 266 -30.70 -12.11 22.18
CA THR A 266 -30.23 -13.38 21.62
C THR A 266 -29.25 -13.25 20.45
N GLY A 267 -29.19 -12.09 19.78
CA GLY A 267 -28.35 -11.88 18.61
C GLY A 267 -26.85 -11.84 18.99
N PRO A 268 -25.95 -12.47 18.21
CA PRO A 268 -24.51 -12.28 18.41
C PRO A 268 -24.15 -10.82 18.16
N GLY A 269 -23.24 -10.27 18.94
CA GLY A 269 -22.92 -8.85 18.81
C GLY A 269 -21.73 -8.37 19.62
N ARG A 270 -21.41 -7.08 19.41
CA ARG A 270 -20.47 -6.28 20.17
C ARG A 270 -19.01 -6.75 20.11
N GLU A 271 -18.32 -6.87 21.24
CA GLU A 271 -16.91 -7.22 21.30
C GLU A 271 -16.61 -8.67 20.93
N GLN A 272 -17.60 -9.56 20.87
CA GLN A 272 -17.36 -10.91 20.35
C GLN A 272 -16.79 -10.88 18.92
N TYR A 273 -17.17 -9.90 18.11
CA TYR A 273 -16.59 -9.74 16.78
C TYR A 273 -15.10 -9.42 16.82
N LEU A 274 -14.59 -8.76 17.86
CA LEU A 274 -13.16 -8.48 18.02
C LEU A 274 -12.39 -9.78 18.30
N LEU A 275 -12.95 -10.67 19.12
CA LEU A 275 -12.36 -11.98 19.38
C LEU A 275 -12.32 -12.84 18.11
N GLN A 276 -13.34 -12.76 17.25
CA GLN A 276 -13.32 -13.41 15.93
C GLN A 276 -12.18 -12.89 15.06
N ARG A 277 -11.91 -11.58 15.07
CA ARG A 277 -10.84 -10.99 14.25
C ARG A 277 -9.44 -11.49 14.59
N VAL A 278 -9.20 -11.94 15.82
CA VAL A 278 -7.89 -12.49 16.21
C VAL A 278 -7.81 -14.01 16.08
N HIS A 279 -8.91 -14.68 15.73
CA HIS A 279 -9.01 -16.12 15.62
C HIS A 279 -8.85 -16.60 14.16
N GLU A 280 -8.14 -17.71 13.95
CA GLU A 280 -7.76 -18.25 12.63
C GLU A 280 -8.94 -18.65 11.73
N SER A 281 -10.10 -18.98 12.31
CA SER A 281 -11.27 -19.45 11.57
C SER A 281 -12.23 -18.34 11.06
N TYR A 282 -12.03 -17.06 11.39
CA TYR A 282 -12.99 -15.99 11.05
C TYR A 282 -12.38 -14.85 10.21
N TYR A 283 -12.71 -14.82 8.91
CA TYR A 283 -12.21 -13.82 7.96
C TYR A 283 -13.04 -12.50 7.97
N PRO A 284 -12.44 -11.33 7.69
CA PRO A 284 -11.00 -11.05 7.68
C PRO A 284 -10.35 -11.14 9.06
N HIS A 285 -9.09 -11.59 9.07
CA HIS A 285 -8.26 -11.76 10.25
C HIS A 285 -7.37 -10.52 10.48
N TRP A 286 -7.26 -10.10 11.74
CA TRP A 286 -6.21 -9.21 12.23
C TRP A 286 -5.03 -10.02 12.78
N GLU A 287 -5.32 -11.16 13.41
CA GLU A 287 -4.37 -12.21 13.76
C GLU A 287 -4.95 -13.59 13.44
N MET A 288 -4.09 -14.60 13.31
CA MET A 288 -4.48 -15.98 13.01
C MET A 288 -4.18 -16.88 14.21
N LEU A 289 -4.83 -16.64 15.34
CA LEU A 289 -4.63 -17.46 16.55
C LEU A 289 -5.51 -18.68 16.57
N THR A 290 -4.92 -19.78 17.03
CA THR A 290 -5.60 -21.07 17.18
C THR A 290 -6.49 -21.07 18.43
N ASN A 291 -7.34 -22.09 18.52
CA ASN A 291 -8.08 -22.37 19.76
C ASN A 291 -7.15 -22.54 20.98
N GLU A 292 -5.95 -23.10 20.80
CA GLU A 292 -4.99 -23.31 21.88
C GLU A 292 -4.37 -21.98 22.37
N ASP A 293 -4.06 -21.08 21.44
CA ASP A 293 -3.52 -19.74 21.75
C ASP A 293 -4.51 -18.90 22.57
N LEU A 294 -5.81 -19.08 22.32
CA LEU A 294 -6.90 -18.33 22.96
C LEU A 294 -7.56 -19.08 24.12
N TYR A 295 -7.17 -20.33 24.36
CA TYR A 295 -7.83 -21.24 25.30
C TYR A 295 -9.35 -21.36 25.06
N LEU A 296 -9.69 -21.70 23.81
CA LEU A 296 -11.04 -21.97 23.32
C LEU A 296 -11.14 -23.45 22.92
N ALA A 297 -12.36 -23.92 22.65
CA ALA A 297 -12.71 -25.25 22.18
C ALA A 297 -12.14 -26.41 23.03
N GLN A 298 -12.01 -26.20 24.34
CA GLN A 298 -11.35 -27.16 25.21
C GLN A 298 -12.24 -28.39 25.49
N PRO A 299 -11.64 -29.58 25.74
CA PRO A 299 -12.37 -30.81 26.07
C PRO A 299 -13.33 -30.66 27.26
N VAL A 300 -14.32 -31.56 27.34
CA VAL A 300 -15.49 -31.46 28.25
C VAL A 300 -15.12 -31.23 29.72
N ASP A 301 -14.03 -31.83 30.21
CA ASP A 301 -13.64 -31.78 31.63
C ASP A 301 -12.51 -30.78 31.92
N THR A 302 -12.29 -29.82 31.03
CA THR A 302 -11.19 -28.85 31.17
C THR A 302 -11.58 -27.69 32.08
N ASN A 303 -10.73 -27.38 33.05
CA ASN A 303 -10.91 -26.24 33.95
C ASN A 303 -10.93 -24.93 33.17
N GLY A 304 -11.95 -24.10 33.42
CA GLY A 304 -12.06 -22.77 32.85
C GLY A 304 -12.31 -22.69 31.34
N LYS A 305 -12.81 -23.76 30.71
CA LYS A 305 -13.13 -23.77 29.27
C LYS A 305 -14.16 -22.72 28.83
N PHE A 306 -15.11 -22.36 29.68
CA PHE A 306 -16.16 -21.38 29.39
C PHE A 306 -15.85 -20.05 30.06
N SER A 307 -15.44 -19.07 29.26
CA SER A 307 -15.34 -17.68 29.73
C SER A 307 -16.74 -17.10 29.91
N LEU A 308 -17.07 -16.65 31.12
CA LEU A 308 -18.34 -15.99 31.41
C LEU A 308 -18.45 -14.67 30.61
N ALA A 309 -19.64 -14.38 30.09
CA ALA A 309 -19.94 -13.14 29.38
C ALA A 309 -20.84 -12.23 30.21
N GLN A 310 -20.90 -10.95 29.83
CA GLN A 310 -21.64 -9.94 30.58
C GLN A 310 -23.14 -10.27 30.66
N GLU A 311 -23.71 -10.75 29.55
CA GLU A 311 -25.15 -10.71 29.37
C GLU A 311 -25.95 -11.81 30.07
N THR A 312 -27.12 -11.43 30.58
CA THR A 312 -28.16 -12.33 31.08
C THR A 312 -28.83 -13.07 29.92
N GLN A 313 -29.16 -14.35 30.11
CA GLN A 313 -29.87 -15.11 29.10
C GLN A 313 -31.29 -14.57 28.90
N ASN A 314 -31.69 -14.34 27.65
CA ASN A 314 -33.06 -13.94 27.34
C ASN A 314 -34.08 -15.01 27.77
N GLY A 315 -35.12 -14.58 28.49
CA GLY A 315 -36.17 -15.45 29.02
C GLY A 315 -35.79 -16.27 30.27
N VAL A 316 -34.53 -16.21 30.73
CA VAL A 316 -34.06 -16.99 31.89
C VAL A 316 -33.11 -16.14 32.75
N SER A 317 -33.69 -15.36 33.68
CA SER A 317 -32.94 -14.39 34.50
C SER A 317 -31.88 -15.01 35.42
N ALA A 318 -32.06 -16.28 35.79
CA ALA A 318 -31.12 -17.06 36.60
C ALA A 318 -29.87 -17.50 35.83
N ASN A 319 -29.83 -17.30 34.51
CA ASN A 319 -28.77 -17.74 33.63
C ASN A 319 -28.08 -16.56 32.94
N CYS A 320 -26.82 -16.75 32.58
CA CYS A 320 -26.05 -15.81 31.76
C CYS A 320 -25.45 -16.54 30.57
N TYR A 321 -24.93 -15.76 29.63
CA TYR A 321 -24.12 -16.30 28.56
C TYR A 321 -22.67 -16.54 29.00
N ALA A 322 -22.05 -17.51 28.36
CA ALA A 322 -20.62 -17.81 28.42
C ALA A 322 -20.15 -18.22 27.01
N PHE A 323 -18.86 -18.31 26.78
CA PHE A 323 -18.32 -18.76 25.50
C PHE A 323 -17.07 -19.62 25.68
N ASP A 324 -16.99 -20.66 24.86
CA ASP A 324 -15.83 -21.53 24.66
C ASP A 324 -15.36 -21.48 23.20
N TYR A 325 -15.99 -20.70 22.34
CA TYR A 325 -15.58 -20.46 20.96
C TYR A 325 -15.58 -18.95 20.66
N ALA A 326 -14.86 -18.54 19.61
CA ALA A 326 -14.81 -17.14 19.20
C ALA A 326 -16.14 -16.63 18.63
N ALA A 327 -17.03 -17.52 18.17
CA ALA A 327 -18.41 -17.17 17.83
C ALA A 327 -19.42 -18.01 18.61
N GLY A 328 -20.54 -17.39 18.98
CA GLY A 328 -21.64 -18.04 19.69
C GLY A 328 -21.55 -17.93 21.20
N GLY A 329 -22.36 -18.69 21.91
CA GLY A 329 -22.31 -18.67 23.36
C GLY A 329 -23.12 -19.81 23.96
N SER A 330 -22.57 -20.39 25.01
CA SER A 330 -23.24 -21.31 25.90
C SER A 330 -24.07 -20.56 26.93
N THR A 331 -25.00 -21.27 27.55
CA THR A 331 -25.85 -20.76 28.62
C THR A 331 -25.48 -21.48 29.90
N VAL A 332 -25.28 -20.72 30.99
CA VAL A 332 -24.87 -21.28 32.29
C VAL A 332 -25.66 -20.62 33.41
N ALA A 333 -25.82 -21.32 34.54
CA ALA A 333 -26.47 -20.75 35.72
C ALA A 333 -25.57 -19.70 36.39
N LYS A 334 -26.14 -18.54 36.75
CA LYS A 334 -25.36 -17.42 37.31
C LYS A 334 -24.71 -17.72 38.66
N ASN A 335 -25.24 -18.69 39.41
CA ASN A 335 -24.77 -19.06 40.75
C ASN A 335 -23.92 -20.33 40.77
N ASP A 336 -23.64 -20.92 39.61
CA ASP A 336 -22.85 -22.15 39.53
C ASP A 336 -21.35 -21.84 39.44
N ARG A 337 -20.56 -22.57 40.20
CA ARG A 337 -19.08 -22.47 40.28
C ARG A 337 -18.40 -23.69 39.66
N TYR A 338 -19.07 -24.39 38.75
CA TYR A 338 -18.50 -25.49 37.98
C TYR A 338 -17.08 -25.14 37.52
N SER A 339 -16.16 -26.10 37.63
CA SER A 339 -14.74 -25.86 37.36
C SER A 339 -14.47 -25.47 35.91
N GLY A 340 -15.37 -25.78 34.98
CA GLY A 340 -15.28 -25.31 33.60
C GLY A 340 -15.58 -23.83 33.40
N PHE A 341 -16.15 -23.11 34.37
CA PHE A 341 -16.45 -21.68 34.24
C PHE A 341 -15.25 -20.83 34.65
N SER A 342 -14.96 -19.81 33.85
CA SER A 342 -13.81 -18.93 34.03
C SER A 342 -14.11 -17.46 33.84
N TRP A 343 -13.19 -16.67 34.38
CA TRP A 343 -13.12 -15.24 34.22
C TRP A 343 -12.02 -14.87 33.23
N ARG A 344 -12.44 -14.37 32.07
CA ARG A 344 -11.58 -13.69 31.09
C ARG A 344 -11.92 -12.19 31.13
N PRO A 345 -11.14 -11.37 31.84
CA PRO A 345 -11.48 -9.98 32.08
C PRO A 345 -11.36 -9.13 30.80
N VAL A 346 -12.18 -8.08 30.77
CA VAL A 346 -11.99 -6.90 29.93
C VAL A 346 -11.68 -5.71 30.84
N LEU A 347 -10.61 -4.97 30.52
CA LEU A 347 -10.32 -3.67 31.12
C LEU A 347 -10.65 -2.58 30.11
N GLU A 348 -11.69 -1.80 30.38
CA GLU A 348 -12.08 -0.64 29.56
C GLU A 348 -11.49 0.63 30.17
N VAL A 349 -10.67 1.35 29.40
CA VAL A 349 -10.01 2.59 29.87
C VAL A 349 -11.08 3.66 30.16
N VAL A 350 -10.98 4.35 31.30
CA VAL A 350 -11.95 5.39 31.76
C VAL A 350 -11.61 6.78 31.30
#